data_AF-A0A5N6LQB5-F1
#
_entry.id   AF-A0A5N6LQB5-F1
#
_cell.length_a   1.000
_cell.length_b   1.000
_cell.length_c   1.000
_cell.angle_alpha   90.00
_cell.angle_beta   90.00
_cell.angle_gamma   90.00
#
_symmetry.space_group_name_H-M   'P 1'
#
loop_
_entity.id
_entity.type
_entity.pdbx_description
1 polymer ?
#
loop_
_entity_poly.entity_id
_entity_poly.type
_entity_poly.pdbx_seq_one_letter_code
_entity_poly.pdbx_strand_id
1 'polypeptide(L)'
;MASSSMSSRGSGSWTAKQNKAFEKALAIFDKDTPDRWHNVAKAVGGKTAEEVKQHYQVLLEDVKNIESGRDEVSKAIRQSTNVSKDQQ
;
A
#
# COMPACT_ATOMS: atom_id res chain seq x y z
N MET A 1 -6.14 -37.49 2.39
CA MET A 1 -6.91 -36.28 2.74
C MET A 1 -5.94 -35.12 2.73
N ALA A 2 -6.08 -34.17 1.80
CA ALA A 2 -5.18 -33.02 1.71
C ALA A 2 -5.54 -32.05 2.85
N SER A 3 -4.70 -32.02 3.90
CA SER A 3 -4.76 -30.96 4.90
C SER A 3 -4.09 -29.73 4.31
N SER A 4 -4.85 -28.93 3.59
CA SER A 4 -4.49 -27.56 3.32
C SER A 4 -4.55 -26.82 4.65
N SER A 5 -3.39 -26.71 5.29
CA SER A 5 -3.13 -25.79 6.39
C SER A 5 -3.47 -24.39 5.91
N MET A 6 -4.74 -24.01 6.12
CA MET A 6 -5.22 -22.64 6.08
C MET A 6 -4.44 -21.88 7.14
N SER A 7 -3.24 -21.44 6.74
CA SER A 7 -2.51 -20.43 7.45
C SER A 7 -3.46 -19.26 7.50
N SER A 8 -4.02 -19.01 8.68
CA SER A 8 -4.78 -17.82 9.04
C SER A 8 -3.87 -16.61 8.94
N ARG A 9 -3.43 -16.29 7.71
CA ARG A 9 -2.95 -14.98 7.32
C ARG A 9 -4.20 -14.13 7.18
N GLY A 10 -4.78 -13.78 8.32
CA GLY A 10 -5.93 -12.89 8.44
C GLY A 10 -5.68 -11.47 7.91
N SER A 11 -4.54 -11.20 7.28
CA SER A 11 -4.27 -10.02 6.48
C SER A 11 -4.79 -10.25 5.05
N GLY A 12 -6.11 -10.31 4.87
CA GLY A 12 -6.70 -10.41 3.54
C GLY A 12 -6.15 -9.28 2.66
N SER A 13 -5.55 -9.62 1.52
CA SER A 13 -4.92 -8.65 0.61
C SER A 13 -5.79 -7.41 0.43
N TRP A 14 -5.23 -6.23 0.64
CA TRP A 14 -5.94 -4.96 0.48
C TRP A 14 -6.46 -4.84 -0.95
N THR A 15 -7.77 -4.78 -1.11
CA THR A 15 -8.38 -4.55 -2.42
C THR A 15 -8.24 -3.07 -2.81
N ALA A 16 -8.27 -2.76 -4.11
CA ALA A 16 -8.23 -1.38 -4.58
C ALA A 16 -9.36 -0.51 -3.97
N LYS A 17 -10.54 -1.10 -3.74
CA LYS A 17 -11.67 -0.43 -3.08
C LYS A 17 -11.36 -0.09 -1.62
N GLN A 18 -10.77 -1.03 -0.88
CA GLN A 18 -10.36 -0.81 0.51
C GLN A 18 -9.23 0.21 0.62
N ASN A 19 -8.24 0.15 -0.29
CA ASN A 19 -7.14 1.13 -0.30
C ASN A 19 -7.66 2.55 -0.58
N LYS A 20 -8.58 2.69 -1.54
CA LYS A 20 -9.23 3.99 -1.82
C LYS A 20 -10.06 4.50 -0.64
N ALA A 21 -10.75 3.61 0.07
CA ALA A 21 -11.49 3.98 1.28
C ALA A 21 -10.53 4.39 2.42
N PHE A 22 -9.39 3.71 2.55
CA PHE A 22 -8.35 4.01 3.52
C PHE A 22 -7.72 5.39 3.28
N GLU A 23 -7.32 5.70 2.04
CA GLU A 23 -6.78 7.02 1.69
C GLU A 23 -7.78 8.15 1.99
N LYS A 24 -9.06 7.96 1.64
CA LYS A 24 -10.12 8.93 1.97
C LYS A 24 -10.29 9.07 3.48
N ALA A 25 -10.27 7.97 4.22
CA ALA A 25 -10.41 7.99 5.67
C ALA A 25 -9.20 8.68 6.33
N LEU A 26 -7.98 8.50 5.82
CA LEU A 26 -6.80 9.24 6.30
C LEU A 26 -6.89 10.75 6.07
N ALA A 27 -7.57 11.18 5.00
CA ALA A 27 -7.83 12.59 4.72
C ALA A 27 -8.89 13.22 5.63
N ILE A 28 -9.78 12.39 6.21
CA ILE A 28 -10.83 12.84 7.15
C ILE A 28 -10.30 12.77 8.59
N PHE A 29 -9.63 11.67 8.94
CA PHE A 29 -9.11 11.40 10.27
C PHE A 29 -7.61 11.72 10.32
N ASP A 30 -7.32 12.92 10.76
CA ASP A 30 -5.96 13.44 10.85
C ASP A 30 -5.20 12.90 12.07
N LYS A 31 -3.96 13.34 12.26
CA LYS A 31 -3.08 12.86 13.35
C LYS A 31 -3.62 13.16 14.75
N ASP A 32 -4.37 14.24 14.90
CA ASP A 32 -4.96 14.69 16.17
C ASP A 32 -6.30 14.02 16.49
N THR A 33 -6.79 13.16 15.60
CA THR A 33 -8.06 12.45 15.83
C THR A 33 -7.88 11.36 16.89
N PRO A 34 -8.60 11.42 18.02
CA PRO A 34 -8.62 10.31 18.98
C PRO A 34 -9.21 9.07 18.31
N ASP A 35 -8.65 7.90 18.61
CA ASP A 35 -9.10 6.63 18.01
C ASP A 35 -9.08 6.61 16.47
N ARG A 36 -8.16 7.38 15.86
CA ARG A 36 -7.96 7.47 14.40
C ARG A 36 -8.07 6.12 13.69
N TRP A 37 -7.34 5.11 14.17
CA TRP A 37 -7.29 3.78 13.55
C TRP A 37 -8.61 3.03 13.63
N HIS A 38 -9.36 3.17 14.72
CA HIS A 38 -10.70 2.59 14.85
C HIS A 38 -11.69 3.24 13.88
N ASN A 39 -11.60 4.56 13.70
CA ASN A 39 -12.45 5.30 12.77
C ASN A 39 -12.13 4.96 11.31
N VAL A 40 -10.85 4.85 10.96
CA VAL A 40 -10.41 4.42 9.63
C VAL A 40 -10.83 2.96 9.35
N ALA A 41 -10.68 2.06 10.32
CA ALA A 41 -11.13 0.67 10.20
C ALA A 41 -12.64 0.57 9.93
N LYS A 42 -13.45 1.37 10.64
CA LYS A 42 -14.90 1.49 10.38
C LYS A 42 -15.20 2.02 8.98
N ALA A 43 -14.45 3.00 8.49
CA ALA A 43 -14.66 3.58 7.17
C ALA A 43 -14.25 2.63 6.02
N VAL A 44 -13.20 1.84 6.21
CA VAL A 44 -12.73 0.86 5.23
C VAL A 44 -13.66 -0.35 5.18
N GLY A 45 -14.13 -0.81 6.34
CA GLY A 45 -15.00 -1.98 6.48
C GLY A 45 -14.25 -3.31 6.29
N GLY A 46 -14.46 -4.24 7.22
CA GLY A 46 -13.83 -5.57 7.15
C GLY A 46 -12.32 -5.57 7.43
N LYS A 47 -11.80 -4.52 8.07
CA LYS A 47 -10.42 -4.39 8.56
C LYS A 47 -10.43 -3.99 10.02
N THR A 48 -9.43 -4.44 10.79
CA THR A 48 -9.26 -4.01 12.19
C THR A 48 -8.36 -2.77 12.31
N ALA A 49 -8.40 -2.10 13.45
CA ALA A 49 -7.54 -0.94 13.71
C ALA A 49 -6.05 -1.30 13.62
N GLU A 50 -5.68 -2.52 14.03
CA GLU A 50 -4.33 -3.05 13.95
C GLU A 50 -3.89 -3.27 12.50
N GLU A 51 -4.73 -3.88 11.65
CA GLU A 51 -4.44 -4.07 10.23
C GLU A 51 -4.28 -2.72 9.51
N VAL A 52 -5.13 -1.76 9.81
CA VAL A 52 -5.06 -0.40 9.27
C VAL A 52 -3.76 0.29 9.69
N LYS A 53 -3.37 0.16 10.96
CA LYS A 53 -2.13 0.73 11.48
C LYS A 53 -0.90 0.11 10.83
N GLN A 54 -0.88 -1.22 10.64
CA GLN A 54 0.20 -1.91 9.92
C GLN A 54 0.29 -1.43 8.46
N HIS A 55 -0.85 -1.33 7.78
CA HIS A 55 -0.89 -0.84 6.39
C HIS A 55 -0.37 0.60 6.25
N TYR A 56 -0.69 1.45 7.23
CA TYR A 56 -0.15 2.81 7.29
C TYR A 56 1.37 2.85 7.50
N GLN A 57 1.92 1.96 8.33
CA GLN A 57 3.37 1.89 8.54
C GLN A 57 4.11 1.50 7.26
N VAL A 58 3.60 0.51 6.52
CA VAL A 58 4.16 0.13 5.21
C VAL A 58 4.11 1.30 4.24
N LEU A 59 3.00 2.03 4.17
CA LEU A 59 2.89 3.22 3.31
C LEU A 59 3.93 4.30 3.67
N LEU A 60 4.18 4.52 4.97
CA LEU A 60 5.22 5.46 5.42
C LEU A 60 6.63 4.99 5.06
N GLU A 61 6.91 3.69 5.19
CA GLU A 61 8.19 3.12 4.78
C GLU A 61 8.40 3.25 3.27
N ASP A 62 7.37 3.00 2.45
CA ASP A 62 7.41 3.20 1.00
C ASP A 62 7.65 4.67 0.64
N VAL A 63 6.90 5.61 1.23
CA VAL A 63 7.11 7.06 1.00
C VAL A 63 8.53 7.47 1.38
N LYS A 64 9.01 7.04 2.55
CA LYS A 64 10.37 7.33 3.01
C LYS A 64 11.43 6.72 2.08
N ASN A 65 11.19 5.52 1.53
CA ASN A 65 12.09 4.89 0.55
C ASN A 65 12.09 5.64 -0.79
N ILE A 66 10.95 6.19 -1.22
CA ILE A 66 10.85 7.01 -2.43
C ILE A 66 11.64 8.31 -2.23
N GLU A 67 11.44 9.01 -1.11
CA GLU A 67 12.15 10.25 -0.78
C GLU A 67 13.67 10.03 -0.59
N SER A 68 14.07 8.83 -0.17
CA SER A 68 15.48 8.46 -0.01
C SER A 68 16.18 8.04 -1.33
N GLY A 69 15.52 8.17 -2.50
CA GLY A 69 16.17 8.02 -3.81
C GLY A 69 16.16 6.59 -4.38
N ARG A 70 14.99 5.94 -4.44
CA ARG A 70 14.82 4.66 -5.16
C ARG A 70 14.00 4.75 -6.46
N ASP A 71 13.95 5.93 -7.06
CA ASP A 71 13.47 6.14 -8.44
C ASP A 71 14.43 5.60 -9.53
N GLU A 72 15.61 5.09 -9.15
CA GLU A 72 16.65 4.63 -10.08
C GLU A 72 16.31 3.30 -10.80
N VAL A 73 15.52 2.40 -10.20
CA VAL A 73 15.20 1.10 -10.84
C VAL A 73 14.07 1.22 -11.87
N SER A 74 13.14 2.14 -11.66
CA SER A 74 11.97 2.36 -12.53
C SER A 74 12.31 3.15 -13.80
N LYS A 75 13.38 3.96 -13.78
CA LYS A 75 13.82 4.74 -14.94
C LYS A 75 14.73 3.93 -15.88
N ALA A 76 15.52 2.99 -15.34
CA ALA A 76 16.48 2.19 -16.11
C ALA A 76 15.83 1.26 -17.15
N ILE A 77 14.59 0.81 -16.95
CA ILE A 77 13.89 -0.06 -17.91
C ILE A 77 13.19 0.74 -19.03
N ARG A 78 13.00 2.06 -18.85
CA ARG A 78 12.25 2.90 -19.81
C ARG A 78 13.11 3.63 -20.85
N GLN A 79 14.43 3.64 -20.71
CA GLN A 79 15.34 4.19 -21.73
C GLN A 79 15.86 3.12 -22.72
N SER A 80 15.81 1.83 -22.36
CA SER A 80 16.34 0.75 -23.21
C SER A 80 15.45 0.36 -24.40
N THR A 81 14.27 0.98 -24.56
CA THR A 81 13.33 0.68 -25.66
C THR A 81 13.26 1.76 -26.73
N ASN A 82 14.06 2.83 -26.65
CA ASN A 82 14.12 3.87 -27.68
C ASN A 82 15.57 4.25 -28.02
N VAL A 83 16.29 3.32 -28.67
CA VAL A 83 17.17 3.67 -29.79
C VAL A 83 16.77 2.74 -30.94
N SER A 84 15.89 3.27 -31.79
CA SER A 84 15.64 2.78 -33.15
C SER A 84 16.98 2.61 -33.86
N LYS A 85 17.20 1.48 -34.57
CA LYS A 85 17.08 1.47 -36.04
C LYS A 85 17.45 2.82 -36.65
N ASP A 86 18.72 2.98 -36.98
CA ASP A 86 19.16 3.55 -38.26
C ASP A 86 20.65 3.24 -38.46
N GLN A 87 20.93 2.55 -39.57
CA GLN A 87 22.09 2.77 -40.44
C GLN A 87 23.51 2.48 -39.90
N GLN A 88 24.06 1.29 -40.22
CA GLN A 88 24.95 1.07 -41.39
C GLN A 88 25.37 -0.40 -41.50
#